data_AF-A0A366JSC5-F1
#
_entry.id   AF-A0A366JSC5-F1
#
_cell.length_a   1.000
_cell.length_b   1.000
_cell.length_c   1.000
_cell.angle_alpha   90.00
_cell.angle_beta   90.00
_cell.angle_gamma   90.00
#
_symmetry.space_group_name_H-M   'P 1'
#
loop_
_entity.id
_entity.type
_entity.pdbx_description
1 polymer ?
#
loop_
_entity_poly.entity_id
_entity_poly.type
_entity_poly.pdbx_seq_one_letter_code
_entity_poly.pdbx_strand_id
1 'polypeptide(L)'
;MVTEDVFGVKGIGSTNQPIRTYRNANLKKLEEKYTADPRITVEMPYVGKRKSRTNAEGWLRDKDFYWKEIMNKHPESLSKANKQKINLGFSPINDKAFREHFPQYDIKELYNDTLIHHHVGGGTGSCSPFKVTSWDRWNS
;
A
#
# COMPACT_ATOMS: atom_id res chain seq x y z
N MET A 1 1.15 -12.15 -31.92
CA MET A 1 0.12 -11.82 -30.90
C MET A 1 0.72 -10.76 -30.02
N VAL A 2 0.17 -9.55 -30.07
CA VAL A 2 0.81 -8.31 -29.60
C VAL A 2 0.54 -8.13 -28.11
N THR A 3 1.59 -7.75 -27.39
CA THR A 3 1.63 -7.43 -25.97
C THR A 3 0.62 -6.34 -25.60
N GLU A 4 -0.27 -6.59 -24.64
CA GLU A 4 -1.10 -5.55 -24.05
C GLU A 4 -0.25 -4.73 -23.06
N ASP A 5 0.19 -3.57 -23.51
CA ASP A 5 0.70 -2.50 -22.65
C ASP A 5 -0.44 -1.97 -21.77
N VAL A 6 -0.49 -2.43 -20.51
CA VAL A 6 -1.41 -1.93 -19.46
C VAL A 6 -0.99 -0.55 -18.93
N PHE A 7 0.04 0.07 -19.53
CA PHE A 7 0.55 1.38 -19.10
C PHE A 7 -0.03 2.50 -19.97
N GLY A 8 -1.15 3.05 -19.52
CA GLY A 8 -1.71 4.29 -20.07
C GLY A 8 -0.66 5.40 -20.19
N VAL A 9 -0.72 6.10 -21.33
CA VAL A 9 0.08 7.26 -21.76
C VAL A 9 0.88 7.94 -20.64
N LYS A 10 2.22 7.90 -20.76
CA LYS A 10 3.20 8.57 -19.89
C LYS A 10 2.73 9.97 -19.43
N GLY A 11 2.13 10.04 -18.25
CA GLY A 11 2.08 11.25 -17.43
C GLY A 11 0.75 11.71 -16.84
N ILE A 12 -0.39 11.13 -17.22
CA ILE A 12 -1.66 11.38 -16.53
C ILE A 12 -2.28 10.02 -16.19
N GLY A 13 -2.52 9.76 -14.91
CA GLY A 13 -3.16 8.51 -14.51
C GLY A 13 -4.56 8.42 -15.10
N SER A 14 -4.86 7.31 -15.77
CA SER A 14 -6.17 6.99 -16.35
C SER A 14 -7.32 7.15 -15.33
N THR A 15 -8.53 7.44 -15.81
CA THR A 15 -9.75 7.46 -14.98
C THR A 15 -10.05 6.10 -14.34
N ASN A 16 -9.54 5.00 -14.93
CA ASN A 16 -9.71 3.63 -14.43
C ASN A 16 -8.55 3.15 -13.55
N GLN A 17 -7.73 4.06 -13.01
CA GLN A 17 -6.64 3.67 -12.12
C GLN A 17 -7.20 2.95 -10.87
N PRO A 18 -6.66 1.78 -10.51
CA PRO A 18 -7.10 1.03 -9.33
C PRO A 18 -6.90 1.82 -8.04
N ILE A 19 -5.87 2.67 -8.00
CA ILE A 19 -5.59 3.56 -6.87
C ILE A 19 -6.29 4.89 -7.12
N ARG A 20 -7.29 5.21 -6.30
CA ARG A 20 -8.13 6.41 -6.49
C ARG A 20 -7.32 7.71 -6.55
N THR A 21 -6.29 7.83 -5.72
CA THR A 21 -5.40 9.00 -5.68
C THR A 21 -4.64 9.22 -7.00
N TYR A 22 -4.41 8.15 -7.78
CA TYR A 22 -3.68 8.24 -9.04
C TYR A 22 -4.58 8.57 -10.24
N ARG A 23 -5.91 8.53 -10.09
CA ARG A 23 -6.84 8.94 -11.15
C ARG A 23 -6.66 10.42 -11.45
N ASN A 24 -6.34 10.75 -12.70
CA ASN A 24 -6.07 12.10 -13.19
C ASN A 24 -4.88 12.81 -12.52
N ALA A 25 -4.03 12.09 -11.78
CA ALA A 25 -2.84 12.67 -11.17
C ALA A 25 -1.68 12.75 -12.18
N ASN A 26 -0.83 13.77 -12.05
CA ASN A 26 0.40 13.88 -12.84
C ASN A 26 1.49 12.99 -12.23
N LEU A 27 1.64 11.79 -12.76
CA LEU A 27 2.58 10.78 -12.26
C LEU A 27 4.03 10.99 -12.75
N LYS A 28 4.30 12.00 -13.61
CA LYS A 28 5.65 12.22 -14.20
C LYS A 28 6.74 12.51 -13.17
N LYS A 29 6.38 12.94 -11.95
CA LYS A 29 7.31 13.24 -10.86
C LYS A 29 7.41 12.14 -9.80
N LEU A 30 6.59 11.09 -9.89
CA LEU A 30 6.58 10.03 -8.90
C LEU A 30 7.60 8.97 -9.29
N GLU A 31 8.76 8.98 -8.63
CA GLU A 31 9.75 7.92 -8.82
C GLU A 31 9.10 6.57 -8.47
N GLU A 32 9.40 5.52 -9.24
CA GLU A 32 8.76 4.21 -9.13
C GLU A 32 8.82 3.64 -7.70
N LYS A 33 9.92 3.89 -6.98
CA LYS A 33 10.05 3.50 -5.57
C LYS A 33 9.00 4.14 -4.65
N TYR A 34 8.39 5.26 -5.01
CA TYR A 34 7.33 5.94 -4.25
C TYR A 34 5.91 5.63 -4.73
N THR A 35 5.76 4.85 -5.80
CA THR A 35 4.44 4.38 -6.25
C THR A 35 3.93 3.28 -5.31
N ALA A 36 2.65 3.35 -4.94
CA ALA A 36 1.97 2.24 -4.29
C ALA A 36 1.69 1.14 -5.33
N ASP A 37 1.85 -0.13 -4.94
CA ASP A 37 1.49 -1.24 -5.82
C ASP A 37 -0.03 -1.45 -5.76
N PRO A 38 -0.72 -1.41 -6.91
CA PRO A 38 -2.15 -1.67 -6.97
C PRO A 38 -2.58 -3.01 -6.34
N ARG A 39 -1.74 -4.04 -6.41
CA ARG A 39 -2.03 -5.39 -5.89
C ARG A 39 -2.23 -5.41 -4.38
N ILE A 40 -1.48 -4.58 -3.67
CA ILE A 40 -1.56 -4.41 -2.21
C ILE A 40 -2.17 -3.08 -1.81
N THR A 41 -2.83 -2.39 -2.74
CA THR A 41 -3.64 -1.23 -2.40
C THR A 41 -5.03 -1.70 -1.99
N VAL A 42 -5.45 -1.36 -0.78
CA VAL A 42 -6.76 -1.69 -0.23
C VAL A 42 -7.56 -0.41 -0.06
N GLU A 43 -8.80 -0.41 -0.57
CA GLU A 43 -9.77 0.64 -0.28
C GLU A 43 -10.33 0.41 1.13
N MET A 44 -9.95 1.27 2.07
CA MET A 44 -10.47 1.24 3.43
C MET A 44 -11.94 1.66 3.44
N PRO A 45 -12.79 1.06 4.31
CA PRO A 45 -14.20 1.44 4.40
C PRO A 45 -14.40 2.90 4.82
N TYR A 46 -15.40 3.56 4.22
CA TYR A 46 -15.87 4.87 4.69
C TYR A 46 -16.79 4.68 5.90
N VAL A 47 -16.45 5.29 7.02
CA VAL A 47 -17.21 5.22 8.28
C VAL A 47 -17.91 6.55 8.58
N GLY A 48 -17.34 7.67 8.13
CA GLY A 48 -17.90 9.00 8.31
C GLY A 48 -16.88 10.01 8.85
N LYS A 49 -16.97 11.25 8.39
CA LYS A 49 -16.06 12.33 8.81
C LYS A 49 -16.08 12.54 10.32
N ARG A 50 -14.89 12.78 10.90
CA ARG A 50 -14.68 13.06 12.33
C ARG A 50 -15.19 11.96 13.28
N LYS A 51 -15.34 10.73 12.79
CA LYS A 51 -15.64 9.57 13.64
C LYS A 51 -14.34 9.04 14.28
N SER A 52 -14.48 8.36 15.42
CA SER A 52 -13.34 7.70 16.04
C SER A 52 -12.76 6.64 15.10
N ARG A 53 -11.43 6.45 15.13
CA ARG A 53 -10.69 5.50 14.28
C ARG A 53 -10.77 5.78 12.77
N THR A 54 -11.14 6.99 12.35
CA THR A 54 -11.06 7.41 10.95
C THR A 54 -9.97 8.45 10.71
N ASN A 55 -9.56 8.66 9.46
CA ASN A 55 -8.83 9.86 9.08
C ASN A 55 -9.78 11.07 9.02
N ALA A 56 -9.22 12.25 8.73
CA ALA A 56 -9.98 13.50 8.65
C ALA A 56 -11.14 13.43 7.64
N GLU A 57 -10.94 12.66 6.56
CA GLU A 57 -11.93 12.45 5.50
C GLU A 57 -12.93 11.32 5.79
N GLY A 58 -12.81 10.60 6.91
CA GLY A 58 -13.81 9.62 7.36
C GLY A 58 -13.54 8.17 6.98
N TRP A 59 -12.34 7.86 6.49
CA TRP A 59 -11.91 6.50 6.13
C TRP A 59 -11.30 5.78 7.31
N LEU A 60 -11.59 4.49 7.46
CA LEU A 60 -11.11 3.65 8.56
C LEU A 60 -9.57 3.61 8.62
N ARG A 61 -8.99 3.92 9.79
CA ARG A 61 -7.56 3.82 10.10
C ARG A 61 -7.28 2.54 10.88
N ASP A 62 -7.45 1.40 10.22
CA ASP A 62 -7.32 0.09 10.85
C ASP A 62 -6.32 -0.78 10.10
N LYS A 63 -5.15 -0.99 10.72
CA LYS A 63 -4.09 -1.83 10.16
C LYS A 63 -4.48 -3.31 10.12
N ASP A 64 -5.33 -3.77 11.05
CA ASP A 64 -5.70 -5.18 11.15
C ASP A 64 -6.69 -5.53 10.03
N PHE A 65 -7.61 -4.62 9.74
CA PHE A 65 -8.45 -4.71 8.55
C PHE A 65 -7.59 -4.79 7.29
N TYR A 66 -6.65 -3.85 7.15
CA TYR A 66 -5.77 -3.79 5.99
C TYR A 66 -4.97 -5.10 5.79
N TRP A 67 -4.31 -5.61 6.83
CA TRP A 67 -3.50 -6.82 6.70
C TRP A 67 -4.32 -8.09 6.49
N LYS A 68 -5.54 -8.16 7.01
CA LYS A 68 -6.48 -9.25 6.69
C LYS A 68 -6.87 -9.23 5.21
N GLU A 69 -7.13 -8.06 4.64
CA GLU A 69 -7.39 -7.92 3.20
C GLU A 69 -6.20 -8.38 2.35
N ILE A 70 -4.97 -8.01 2.73
CA ILE A 70 -3.77 -8.51 2.05
C ILE A 70 -3.64 -10.02 2.18
N MET A 71 -3.88 -10.58 3.37
CA MET A 71 -3.82 -12.02 3.60
C MET A 71 -4.87 -12.80 2.79
N ASN A 72 -6.04 -12.20 2.53
CA ASN A 72 -7.08 -12.79 1.70
C ASN A 72 -6.76 -12.70 0.20
N LYS A 73 -6.20 -11.57 -0.27
CA LYS A 73 -5.91 -11.33 -1.69
C LYS A 73 -4.62 -11.97 -2.16
N HIS A 74 -3.58 -11.93 -1.33
CA HIS A 74 -2.23 -12.39 -1.63
C HIS A 74 -1.67 -13.25 -0.49
N PRO A 75 -2.30 -14.39 -0.14
CA PRO A 75 -1.77 -15.28 0.88
C PRO A 75 -0.38 -15.82 0.52
N GLU A 76 -0.03 -15.92 -0.75
CA GLU A 76 1.26 -16.35 -1.28
C GLU A 76 2.39 -15.35 -1.01
N SER A 77 2.07 -14.06 -0.86
CA SER A 77 3.06 -13.03 -0.58
C SER A 77 3.48 -12.96 0.90
N LEU A 78 2.86 -13.78 1.76
CA LEU A 78 3.07 -13.76 3.20
C LEU A 78 3.65 -15.09 3.66
N SER A 79 4.83 -15.03 4.27
CA SER A 79 5.40 -16.18 4.97
C SER A 79 4.49 -16.66 6.11
N LYS A 80 4.70 -17.91 6.56
CA LYS A 80 3.98 -18.47 7.71
C LYS A 80 4.14 -17.59 8.96
N ALA A 81 5.33 -17.02 9.17
CA ALA A 81 5.62 -16.11 10.28
C ALA A 81 4.82 -14.80 10.16
N ASN A 82 4.75 -14.22 8.96
CA ASN A 82 3.96 -13.01 8.72
C ASN A 82 2.46 -13.25 8.89
N LYS A 83 1.93 -14.40 8.42
CA LYS A 83 0.53 -14.80 8.68
C LYS A 83 0.24 -14.91 10.17
N GLN A 84 1.15 -15.51 10.94
CA GLN A 84 1.01 -15.61 12.39
C GLN A 84 1.02 -14.23 13.07
N LYS A 85 1.92 -13.32 12.66
CA LYS A 85 1.93 -11.93 13.14
C LYS A 85 0.58 -11.25 12.91
N ILE A 86 0.05 -11.35 11.70
CA ILE A 86 -1.25 -10.75 11.34
C ILE A 86 -2.38 -11.32 12.20
N ASN A 87 -2.43 -12.65 12.39
CA ASN A 87 -3.44 -13.30 13.22
C ASN A 87 -3.36 -12.88 14.70
N LEU A 88 -2.17 -12.52 15.18
CA LEU A 88 -1.93 -11.99 16.52
C LEU A 88 -2.15 -10.47 16.62
N GLY A 89 -2.57 -9.81 15.55
CA GLY A 89 -2.79 -8.36 15.52
C GLY A 89 -1.50 -7.54 15.38
N PHE A 90 -0.42 -8.13 14.86
CA PHE A 90 0.82 -7.42 14.52
C PHE A 90 0.95 -7.20 13.02
N SER A 91 1.64 -6.13 12.64
CA SER A 91 2.06 -5.95 11.25
C SER A 91 3.09 -7.02 10.85
N PRO A 92 3.06 -7.48 9.59
CA PRO A 92 4.11 -8.32 9.02
C PRO A 92 5.42 -7.52 8.83
N ILE A 93 6.49 -8.25 8.57
CA ILE A 93 7.81 -7.69 8.25
C ILE A 93 8.13 -7.85 6.76
N ASN A 94 9.04 -7.02 6.25
CA ASN A 94 9.55 -7.08 4.87
C ASN A 94 10.55 -8.24 4.68
N ASP A 95 10.06 -9.47 4.83
CA ASP A 95 10.85 -10.68 4.68
C ASP A 95 11.07 -11.05 3.20
N LYS A 96 11.83 -12.11 2.97
CA LYS A 96 12.13 -12.59 1.61
C LYS A 96 10.86 -12.94 0.82
N ALA A 97 9.89 -13.61 1.45
CA ALA A 97 8.67 -14.02 0.76
C ALA A 97 7.85 -12.81 0.27
N PHE A 98 7.78 -11.76 1.10
CA PHE A 98 7.11 -10.52 0.73
C PHE A 98 7.82 -9.81 -0.44
N ARG A 99 9.16 -9.72 -0.39
CA ARG A 99 9.98 -9.07 -1.43
C ARG A 99 9.98 -9.83 -2.76
N GLU A 100 9.95 -11.16 -2.72
CA GLU A 100 9.87 -11.97 -3.94
C GLU A 100 8.56 -11.73 -4.69
N HIS A 101 7.47 -11.49 -3.97
CA HIS A 101 6.17 -11.22 -4.57
C HIS A 101 5.97 -9.74 -4.93
N PHE A 102 6.57 -8.85 -4.15
CA PHE A 102 6.57 -7.39 -4.38
C PHE A 102 8.01 -6.84 -4.48
N PRO A 103 8.68 -6.98 -5.64
CA PRO A 103 10.08 -6.57 -5.82
C PRO A 103 10.36 -5.09 -5.52
N GLN A 104 9.35 -4.23 -5.58
CA GLN A 104 9.46 -2.83 -5.18
C GLN A 104 9.73 -2.59 -3.66
N TYR A 105 9.60 -3.64 -2.84
CA TYR A 105 10.01 -3.63 -1.42
C TYR A 105 11.39 -4.27 -1.22
N ASP A 106 12.05 -4.68 -2.30
CA ASP A 106 13.40 -5.24 -2.27
C ASP A 106 14.48 -4.15 -2.14
N ILE A 107 14.39 -3.41 -1.04
CA ILE A 107 15.31 -2.33 -0.65
C ILE A 107 16.09 -2.85 0.55
N LYS A 108 17.41 -3.00 0.40
CA LYS A 108 18.29 -3.66 1.40
C LYS A 108 18.18 -3.06 2.78
N GLU A 109 18.00 -1.75 2.85
CA GLU A 109 17.88 -0.95 4.07
C GLU A 109 16.58 -1.25 4.84
N LEU A 110 15.61 -1.91 4.23
CA LEU A 110 14.29 -2.21 4.80
C LEU A 110 14.09 -3.70 5.06
N TYR A 111 15.13 -4.53 4.92
CA TYR A 111 14.96 -5.96 5.08
C TYR A 111 14.58 -6.30 6.53
N ASN A 112 13.51 -7.07 6.68
CA ASN A 112 12.93 -7.47 7.96
C ASN A 112 12.35 -6.32 8.80
N ASP A 113 12.31 -5.10 8.26
CA ASP A 113 11.60 -3.99 8.89
C ASP A 113 10.09 -4.26 8.94
N THR A 114 9.43 -3.70 9.95
CA THR A 114 7.98 -3.80 10.06
C THR A 114 7.29 -3.02 8.94
N LEU A 115 6.36 -3.66 8.25
CA LEU A 115 5.55 -3.01 7.22
C LEU A 115 4.46 -2.16 7.89
N ILE A 116 4.44 -0.86 7.59
CA ILE A 116 3.56 0.11 8.25
C ILE A 116 2.35 0.42 7.37
N HIS A 117 1.15 0.35 7.94
CA HIS A 117 -0.09 0.78 7.28
C HIS A 117 -0.07 2.28 6.99
N HIS A 118 -0.22 2.67 5.72
CA HIS A 118 -0.22 4.08 5.31
C HIS A 118 -1.33 4.39 4.30
N HIS A 119 -1.98 5.55 4.44
CA HIS A 119 -3.00 6.03 3.50
C HIS A 119 -2.33 6.80 2.36
N VAL A 120 -2.53 6.35 1.12
CA VAL A 120 -1.90 6.90 -0.08
C VAL A 120 -2.62 8.17 -0.51
N GLY A 121 -1.99 9.34 -0.35
CA GLY A 121 -2.54 10.62 -0.81
C GLY A 121 -3.23 11.48 0.26
N GLY A 122 -2.83 11.36 1.53
CA GLY A 122 -3.11 12.36 2.57
C GLY A 122 -4.56 12.49 3.07
N GLY A 123 -5.54 11.88 2.39
CA GLY A 123 -6.96 11.97 2.78
C GLY A 123 -7.88 10.95 2.12
N THR A 124 -7.37 9.98 1.38
CA THR A 124 -8.20 9.02 0.66
C THR A 124 -8.38 7.71 1.45
N GLY A 125 -9.27 6.85 0.94
CA GLY A 125 -9.48 5.50 1.46
C GLY A 125 -8.40 4.50 1.02
N SER A 126 -7.58 4.82 0.02
CA SER A 126 -6.59 3.87 -0.51
C SER A 126 -5.40 3.73 0.44
N CYS A 127 -5.04 2.50 0.80
CA CYS A 127 -3.95 2.16 1.71
C CYS A 127 -2.97 1.17 1.11
N SER A 128 -1.67 1.36 1.39
CA SER A 128 -0.57 0.49 0.96
C SER A 128 0.51 0.47 2.05
N PRO A 129 1.38 -0.56 2.13
CA PRO A 129 2.45 -0.57 3.11
C PRO A 129 3.49 0.48 2.77
N PHE A 130 3.92 1.21 3.79
CA PHE A 130 4.95 2.23 3.65
C PHE A 130 6.34 1.58 3.50
N LYS A 131 7.16 2.15 2.61
CA LYS A 131 8.50 1.67 2.25
C LYS A 131 9.62 2.35 3.05
N VAL A 132 9.33 3.07 4.12
CA VAL A 132 10.40 3.75 4.88
C VAL A 132 10.04 3.74 6.35
N THR A 133 10.88 3.16 7.21
CA THR A 133 10.63 3.14 8.66
C THR A 133 10.92 4.47 9.35
N SER A 134 11.46 5.46 8.64
CA SER A 134 11.68 6.81 9.17
C SER A 134 10.52 7.73 8.79
N TRP A 135 9.71 8.06 9.80
CA TRP A 135 8.69 9.11 9.78
C TRP A 135 9.29 10.50 9.47
N ASP A 136 10.60 10.65 9.67
CA ASP A 136 11.33 11.93 9.65
C ASP A 136 11.77 12.44 8.26
N ARG A 137 11.67 11.64 7.18
CA ARG A 137 12.24 12.05 5.87
C ARG A 137 11.25 12.62 4.85
N TRP A 138 9.97 12.73 5.20
CA TRP A 138 8.92 13.16 4.26
C TRP A 138 8.11 14.40 4.72
N ASN A 139 8.44 14.96 5.89
CA ASN A 139 7.86 16.21 6.40
C ASN A 139 8.88 17.37 6.39
N SER A 140 9.68 17.47 5.32
CA SER A 140 10.49 18.66 5.01
C SER A 140 10.08 19.25 3.67
#